data_AF-A0A376TPD0-F1
#
_entry.id   AF-A0A376TPD0-F1
#
_cell.length_a   1.000
_cell.length_b   1.000
_cell.length_c   1.000
_cell.angle_alpha   90.00
_cell.angle_beta   90.00
_cell.angle_gamma   90.00
#
_symmetry.space_group_name_H-M   'P 1'
#
loop_
_entity.id
_entity.type
_entity.pdbx_description
1 polymer ?
#
loop_
_entity_poly.entity_id
_entity_poly.type
_entity_poly.pdbx_seq_one_letter_code
_entity_poly.pdbx_strand_id
1 'polypeptide(L)'
;MIGTDAFQEVDTYGISIPITKHNYLVRHIEELPQVMSDAFRIAQSGRPGPVWIDIPKDVQTAVFEIETQPAMAEKAAAPAFSEESIRDAAAMINAAKRPVLIWAAV
;
A
#
# COMPACT_ATOMS: atom_id res chain seq x y z
N MET A 1 -11.03 -13.13 -20.99
CA MET A 1 -10.98 -14.60 -21.06
C MET A 1 -9.60 -15.00 -20.56
N ILE A 2 -9.52 -15.81 -19.51
CA ILE A 2 -8.26 -16.34 -18.96
C ILE A 2 -8.20 -17.80 -19.39
N GLY A 3 -7.07 -18.29 -19.91
CA GLY A 3 -6.87 -19.70 -20.25
C GLY A 3 -7.05 -20.06 -21.73
N THR A 4 -6.74 -19.14 -22.65
CA THR A 4 -6.75 -19.42 -24.11
C THR A 4 -5.37 -19.68 -24.73
N ASP A 5 -4.31 -19.79 -23.92
CA ASP A 5 -2.95 -20.06 -24.40
C ASP A 5 -2.48 -19.05 -25.47
N ALA A 6 -2.93 -17.80 -25.33
CA ALA A 6 -2.60 -16.70 -26.22
C ALA A 6 -1.51 -15.83 -25.56
N PHE A 7 -0.26 -16.04 -25.99
CA PHE A 7 0.93 -15.20 -25.77
C PHE A 7 1.13 -14.65 -24.34
N GLN A 8 1.97 -15.35 -23.57
CA GLN A 8 2.52 -14.90 -22.28
C GLN A 8 1.48 -14.49 -21.21
N GLU A 9 0.45 -15.33 -21.00
CA GLU A 9 -0.38 -15.27 -19.78
C GLU A 9 0.45 -15.73 -18.56
N VAL A 10 1.41 -14.92 -18.13
CA VAL A 10 2.05 -15.06 -16.82
C VAL A 10 1.08 -14.51 -15.79
N ASP A 11 0.81 -15.26 -14.72
CA ASP A 11 0.01 -14.78 -13.59
C ASP A 11 0.80 -13.70 -12.81
N THR A 12 0.77 -12.48 -13.34
CA THR A 12 1.42 -11.30 -12.75
C THR A 12 0.87 -10.99 -11.37
N TYR A 13 -0.42 -11.29 -11.15
CA TYR A 13 -1.06 -11.13 -9.86
C TYR A 13 -0.44 -12.09 -8.83
N GLY A 14 -0.43 -13.40 -9.11
CA GLY A 14 0.15 -14.41 -8.22
C GLY A 14 1.61 -14.15 -7.88
N ILE A 15 2.41 -13.70 -8.85
CA ILE A 15 3.85 -13.42 -8.66
C ILE A 15 4.09 -12.16 -7.82
N SER A 16 3.22 -11.15 -7.92
CA SER A 16 3.42 -9.87 -7.24
C SER A 16 2.95 -9.87 -5.78
N ILE A 17 1.95 -10.69 -5.41
CA ILE A 17 1.42 -10.78 -4.02
C ILE A 17 2.51 -10.82 -2.93
N PRO A 18 3.54 -11.67 -2.99
CA PRO A 18 4.53 -11.76 -1.91
C PRO A 18 5.51 -10.59 -1.83
N ILE A 19 5.55 -9.71 -2.84
CA ILE A 19 6.55 -8.64 -2.96
C ILE A 19 5.93 -7.24 -2.98
N THR A 20 4.61 -7.14 -2.81
CA THR A 20 3.88 -5.86 -2.74
C THR A 20 3.10 -5.76 -1.43
N LYS A 21 2.75 -4.53 -1.06
CA LYS A 21 1.81 -4.27 0.02
C LYS A 21 0.38 -4.66 -0.36
N HIS A 22 0.05 -4.43 -1.63
CA HIS A 22 -1.30 -4.59 -2.14
C HIS A 22 -1.28 -4.71 -3.66
N ASN A 23 -2.25 -5.44 -4.19
CA ASN A 23 -2.49 -5.61 -5.62
C ASN A 23 -3.93 -5.25 -5.95
N TYR A 24 -4.12 -4.38 -6.94
CA TYR A 24 -5.40 -4.08 -7.54
C TYR A 24 -5.50 -4.71 -8.93
N LEU A 25 -6.69 -5.20 -9.29
CA LEU A 25 -7.09 -5.49 -10.67
C LEU A 25 -8.31 -4.62 -10.97
N VAL A 26 -8.11 -3.59 -11.79
CA VAL A 26 -9.16 -2.64 -12.14
C VAL A 26 -10.07 -3.28 -13.18
N ARG A 27 -11.36 -3.43 -12.89
CA ARG A 27 -12.32 -4.09 -13.81
C ARG A 27 -13.17 -3.08 -14.56
N HIS A 28 -13.38 -1.91 -13.95
CA HIS A 28 -14.24 -0.86 -14.48
C HIS A 28 -13.49 0.48 -14.42
N ILE A 29 -13.67 1.31 -15.45
CA ILE A 29 -12.92 2.57 -15.58
C ILE A 29 -13.27 3.56 -14.47
N GLU A 30 -14.49 3.49 -13.96
CA GLU A 30 -15.03 4.30 -12.87
C GLU A 30 -14.29 4.04 -11.54
N GLU A 31 -13.68 2.87 -11.37
CA GLU A 31 -12.90 2.51 -10.18
C GLU A 31 -11.50 3.14 -10.19
N LEU A 32 -10.96 3.40 -11.38
CA LEU A 32 -9.56 3.77 -11.56
C LEU A 32 -9.15 5.01 -10.75
N PRO A 33 -9.92 6.12 -10.70
CA PRO A 33 -9.56 7.27 -9.88
C PRO A 33 -9.38 6.93 -8.40
N GLN A 34 -10.34 6.19 -7.82
CA GLN A 34 -10.31 5.82 -6.41
C GLN A 34 -9.15 4.85 -6.12
N VAL A 35 -8.95 3.86 -6.99
CA VAL A 35 -7.83 2.91 -6.91
C VAL A 35 -6.49 3.64 -6.94
N MET A 36 -6.33 4.66 -7.78
CA MET A 36 -5.10 5.45 -7.81
C MET A 36 -4.87 6.20 -6.49
N SER A 37 -5.90 6.86 -5.93
CA SER A 37 -5.78 7.53 -4.63
C SER A 37 -5.42 6.54 -3.51
N ASP A 38 -6.11 5.40 -3.44
CA ASP A 38 -5.86 4.39 -2.44
C ASP A 38 -4.47 3.75 -2.58
N ALA A 39 -4.01 3.49 -3.81
CA ALA A 39 -2.69 2.94 -4.05
C ALA A 39 -1.59 3.87 -3.52
N PHE A 40 -1.69 5.18 -3.75
CA PHE A 40 -0.73 6.14 -3.19
C PHE A 40 -0.79 6.22 -1.67
N ARG A 41 -1.99 6.16 -1.09
CA ARG A 41 -2.17 6.14 0.37
C ARG A 41 -1.53 4.90 0.97
N ILE A 42 -1.81 3.71 0.42
CA ILE A 42 -1.28 2.43 0.89
C ILE A 42 0.24 2.37 0.73
N ALA A 43 0.77 2.77 -0.43
CA ALA A 43 2.19 2.76 -0.71
C ALA A 43 2.97 3.59 0.32
N GLN A 44 2.42 4.74 0.71
CA GLN A 44 3.07 5.72 1.59
C GLN A 44 2.78 5.56 3.09
N SER A 45 1.72 4.84 3.46
CA SER A 45 1.31 4.68 4.87
C SER A 45 2.11 3.60 5.60
N GLY A 46 2.34 3.80 6.89
CA GLY A 46 3.17 2.89 7.70
C GLY A 46 4.61 2.83 7.18
N ARG A 47 5.17 1.63 7.08
CA ARG A 47 6.45 1.41 6.37
C ARG A 47 6.22 1.53 4.86
N PRO A 48 6.85 2.43 4.11
CA PRO A 48 6.64 2.57 2.68
C PRO A 48 6.91 1.27 1.90
N GLY A 49 6.17 1.03 0.82
CA GLY A 49 6.32 -0.18 0.02
C GLY A 49 5.50 -0.15 -1.27
N PRO A 50 5.78 -1.05 -2.23
CA PRO A 50 5.17 -1.01 -3.55
C PRO A 50 3.71 -1.47 -3.51
N VAL A 51 2.90 -0.90 -4.41
CA VAL A 51 1.53 -1.33 -4.72
C VAL A 51 1.48 -1.61 -6.21
N TRP A 52 0.88 -2.73 -6.59
CA TRP A 52 0.73 -3.13 -7.99
C TRP A 52 -0.71 -2.89 -8.45
N ILE A 53 -0.87 -2.35 -9.66
CA ILE A 53 -2.19 -2.07 -10.24
C ILE A 53 -2.20 -2.66 -11.65
N ASP A 54 -2.98 -3.73 -11.84
CA ASP A 54 -3.27 -4.27 -13.15
C ASP A 54 -4.43 -3.51 -13.78
N ILE A 55 -4.19 -2.93 -14.95
CA ILE A 55 -5.19 -2.19 -15.74
C ILE A 55 -5.38 -2.91 -17.08
N PRO A 56 -6.47 -3.66 -17.27
CA PRO A 56 -6.80 -4.31 -18.54
C PRO A 56 -6.93 -3.30 -19.69
N LYS A 57 -6.66 -3.76 -20.92
CA LYS A 57 -6.62 -2.90 -22.11
C LYS A 57 -7.95 -2.19 -22.37
N ASP A 58 -9.07 -2.89 -22.21
CA ASP A 58 -10.42 -2.34 -22.35
C ASP A 58 -10.66 -1.17 -21.40
N VAL A 59 -10.20 -1.29 -20.14
CA VAL A 59 -10.23 -0.19 -19.16
C VAL A 59 -9.32 0.96 -19.60
N GLN A 60 -8.07 0.68 -20.03
CA GLN A 60 -7.13 1.72 -20.47
C GLN A 60 -7.66 2.56 -21.63
N THR A 61 -8.43 1.94 -22.54
CA THR A 61 -8.97 2.60 -23.74
C THR A 61 -10.37 3.18 -23.54
N ALA A 62 -11.00 2.95 -22.39
CA ALA A 62 -12.33 3.45 -22.09
C ALA A 62 -12.33 4.98 -21.93
N VAL A 63 -13.41 5.62 -22.37
CA VAL A 63 -13.65 7.04 -22.13
C VAL A 63 -14.73 7.14 -21.06
N PHE A 64 -14.46 7.93 -20.02
CA PHE A 64 -15.42 8.20 -18.97
C PHE A 64 -15.26 9.64 -18.49
N GLU A 65 -16.36 10.21 -17.99
CA GLU A 65 -16.35 11.52 -17.34
C GLU A 65 -16.16 11.35 -15.84
N ILE A 66 -15.21 12.10 -15.27
CA ILE A 66 -14.99 12.13 -13.82
C ILE A 66 -15.93 13.18 -13.21
N GLU A 67 -17.01 12.71 -12.59
CA GLU A 67 -17.96 13.61 -11.91
C GLU A 67 -17.39 14.17 -10.59
N THR A 68 -16.65 13.35 -9.85
CA THR A 68 -16.05 13.72 -8.57
C THR A 68 -14.64 13.17 -8.48
N GLN A 69 -13.67 14.04 -8.20
CA GLN A 69 -12.30 13.60 -7.94
C GLN A 69 -12.21 13.01 -6.52
N PRO A 70 -11.59 11.84 -6.35
CA PRO A 70 -11.34 11.29 -5.04
C PRO A 70 -10.42 12.22 -4.25
N ALA A 71 -10.55 12.20 -2.92
CA ALA A 71 -9.67 12.96 -2.05
C ALA A 71 -8.20 12.63 -2.34
N MET A 72 -7.33 13.62 -2.17
CA MET A 72 -5.90 13.38 -2.29
C MET A 72 -5.46 12.31 -1.28
N ALA A 73 -4.58 11.43 -1.74
CA ALA A 73 -4.05 10.36 -0.92
C ALA A 73 -3.21 10.93 0.24
N GLU A 74 -3.75 10.87 1.46
CA GLU A 74 -3.00 11.24 2.67
C GLU A 74 -2.39 10.01 3.33
N LYS A 75 -1.21 10.18 3.93
CA LYS A 75 -0.62 9.11 4.74
C LYS A 75 -1.52 8.83 5.95
N ALA A 76 -1.77 7.55 6.23
CA ALA A 76 -2.41 7.16 7.47
C ALA A 76 -1.59 7.68 8.65
N ALA A 77 -2.29 8.21 9.66
CA ALA A 77 -1.67 8.64 10.89
C ALA A 77 -0.89 7.49 11.54
N ALA A 78 0.23 7.83 12.19
CA ALA A 78 0.94 6.87 13.01
C ALA A 78 0.01 6.35 14.12
N PRO A 79 0.09 5.06 14.49
CA PRO A 79 -0.71 4.52 15.59
C PRO A 79 -0.41 5.29 16.89
N ALA A 80 -1.46 5.56 17.66
CA ALA A 80 -1.31 6.18 18.97
C ALA A 80 -0.54 5.25 19.92
N PHE A 81 0.26 5.83 20.80
CA PHE A 81 0.99 5.13 21.85
C PHE A 81 0.43 5.54 23.22
N SER A 82 0.41 4.60 24.17
CA SER A 82 -0.02 4.90 25.54
C SER A 82 1.11 5.54 26.34
N GLU A 83 0.76 6.51 27.19
CA GLU A 83 1.73 7.09 28.12
C GLU A 83 2.37 6.06 29.05
N GLU A 84 1.60 5.03 29.43
CA GLU A 84 2.08 3.92 30.24
C GLU A 84 3.22 3.16 29.55
N SER A 85 3.08 2.85 28.26
CA SER A 85 4.13 2.18 27.48
C SER A 85 5.41 3.02 27.42
N ILE A 86 5.28 4.34 27.33
CA ILE A 86 6.43 5.26 27.35
C ILE A 86 7.12 5.24 28.72
N ARG A 87 6.35 5.27 29.81
CA ARG A 87 6.89 5.21 31.18
C ARG A 87 7.62 3.89 31.43
N ASP A 88 7.05 2.78 31.01
CA ASP A 88 7.66 1.45 31.16
C ASP A 88 8.96 1.33 30.38
N ALA A 89 8.97 1.79 29.12
CA ALA A 89 10.18 1.81 28.31
C ALA A 89 11.28 2.68 28.94
N ALA A 90 10.92 3.86 29.47
CA ALA A 90 11.86 4.74 30.16
C ALA A 90 12.43 4.10 31.43
N ALA A 91 11.60 3.42 32.23
CA ALA A 91 12.04 2.71 33.42
C ALA A 91 13.05 1.59 33.08
N MET A 92 12.77 0.80 32.05
CA MET A 92 13.67 -0.26 31.57
C MET A 92 15.01 0.30 31.08
N ILE A 93 14.99 1.40 30.33
CA ILE A 93 16.21 2.07 29.85
C ILE A 93 17.05 2.60 31.02
N ASN A 94 16.43 3.25 32.00
CA ASN A 94 17.13 3.82 33.16
C ASN A 94 17.71 2.75 34.11
N ALA A 95 17.09 1.57 34.18
CA ALA A 95 17.60 0.45 34.98
C ALA A 95 18.77 -0.30 34.31
N ALA A 96 18.99 -0.11 33.01
CA ALA A 96 20.03 -0.80 32.27
C ALA A 96 21.43 -0.23 32.59
N LYS A 97 22.40 -1.11 32.86
CA LYS A 97 23.79 -0.69 33.17
C LYS A 97 24.53 -0.12 31.95
N ARG A 98 24.23 -0.63 30.75
CA ARG A 98 24.89 -0.27 29.47
C ARG A 98 23.91 -0.38 28.30
N PRO A 99 22.87 0.47 28.23
CA PRO A 99 21.87 0.40 27.17
C PRO A 99 22.47 0.74 25.80
N VAL A 100 21.94 0.12 24.74
CA VAL A 100 22.29 0.38 23.34
C VAL A 100 21.01 0.63 22.57
N LEU A 101 20.98 1.69 21.79
CA LEU A 101 19.89 1.99 20.85
C LEU A 101 20.29 1.48 19.46
N ILE A 102 19.52 0.55 18.91
CA ILE A 102 19.64 0.15 17.51
C ILE A 102 18.55 0.87 16.75
N TRP A 103 18.95 1.82 15.90
CA TRP A 103 18.04 2.54 15.02
C TRP A 103 18.25 2.06 13.57
N ALA A 104 17.15 1.85 12.85
CA ALA A 104 17.15 1.53 11.44
C ALA A 104 16.22 2.50 10.72
N ALA A 105 16.60 2.92 9.51
CA ALA A 105 15.67 3.56 8.60
C ALA A 105 14.63 2.52 8.16
N VAL A 106 13.36 2.85 8.35
CA VAL A 106 12.20 1.99 8.02
C VAL A 106 11.79 2.20 6.57
#